data_AF-A0A1S2K7V4-F1
#
_entry.id   AF-A0A1S2K7V4-F1
#
_cell.length_a   1.000
_cell.length_b   1.000
_cell.length_c   1.000
_cell.angle_alpha   90.00
_cell.angle_beta   90.00
_cell.angle_gamma   90.00
#
_symmetry.space_group_name_H-M   'P 1'
#
loop_
_entity.id
_entity.type
_entity.pdbx_description
1 polymer ?
#
loop_
_entity_poly.entity_id
_entity_poly.type
_entity_poly.pdbx_seq_one_letter_code
_entity_poly.pdbx_strand_id
1 'polypeptide(L)'
;MPTPHGSRGGLAFSADELRVLRCALGHALHPTPLDDEDVRDCLHLAAAVDEATREGLRLRDFVRADLVRYRASLPGAATGYLDLLADALAAGYDPVPEDLAALRSLRGRPGGAALLARCQTLAERSVRARLAGRQVLPAAPSIPAPTNPRTRLYVLQGGRGDGEEQPRRPAQPQPPKPSSPAPAQRPVPKPSEVFPPRRRPAPSAPPPEKRAAG
;
A
#
# COMPACT_ATOMS: atom_id res chain seq x y z
N MET A 1 1.02 -18.71 -2.54
CA MET A 1 1.21 -17.37 -1.95
C MET A 1 2.51 -16.83 -2.49
N PRO A 2 2.49 -15.80 -3.34
CA PRO A 2 3.71 -15.16 -3.79
C PRO A 2 4.40 -14.57 -2.57
N THR A 3 5.59 -15.07 -2.25
CA THR A 3 6.34 -14.63 -1.08
C THR A 3 7.24 -13.45 -1.45
N PRO A 4 7.26 -12.36 -0.66
CA PRO A 4 8.19 -11.27 -0.89
C PRO A 4 9.60 -11.77 -0.54
N HIS A 5 10.45 -11.96 -1.55
CA HIS A 5 11.87 -12.25 -1.34
C HIS A 5 12.74 -11.16 -1.96
N GLY A 6 13.70 -10.69 -1.15
CA GLY A 6 14.75 -9.75 -1.54
C GLY A 6 14.49 -8.33 -1.07
N SER A 7 15.57 -7.63 -0.73
CA SER A 7 15.59 -6.22 -0.28
C SER A 7 15.06 -5.21 -1.32
N ARG A 8 14.54 -5.69 -2.46
CA ARG A 8 14.13 -4.90 -3.63
C ARG A 8 12.61 -4.87 -3.85
N GLY A 9 11.81 -5.53 -3.01
CA GLY A 9 10.35 -5.42 -3.05
C GLY A 9 9.69 -5.95 -4.34
N GLY A 10 10.31 -6.91 -5.01
CA GLY A 10 9.74 -7.56 -6.21
C GLY A 10 8.79 -8.70 -5.85
N LEU A 11 7.79 -8.93 -6.70
CA LEU A 11 6.92 -10.12 -6.64
C LEU A 11 7.70 -11.35 -7.13
N ALA A 12 7.66 -12.43 -6.36
CA ALA A 12 8.14 -13.74 -6.80
C ALA A 12 6.95 -14.68 -6.91
N PHE A 13 6.78 -15.30 -8.08
CA PHE A 13 5.76 -16.30 -8.33
C PHE A 13 6.31 -17.70 -8.08
N SER A 14 5.51 -18.57 -7.47
CA SER A 14 5.83 -20.00 -7.41
C SER A 14 5.73 -20.65 -8.81
N ALA A 15 6.27 -21.86 -8.95
CA ALA A 15 6.15 -22.61 -10.19
C ALA A 15 4.67 -22.86 -10.58
N ASP A 16 3.80 -23.08 -9.59
CA ASP A 16 2.37 -23.29 -9.81
C ASP A 16 1.67 -21.99 -10.21
N GLU A 17 1.97 -20.89 -9.54
CA GLU A 17 1.44 -19.57 -9.88
C GLU A 17 1.85 -19.15 -11.30
N LEU A 18 3.07 -19.49 -11.74
CA LEU A 18 3.50 -19.28 -13.12
C LEU A 18 2.76 -20.15 -14.13
N ARG A 19 2.40 -21.39 -13.76
CA ARG A 19 1.58 -22.26 -14.62
C ARG A 19 0.18 -21.68 -14.79
N VAL A 20 -0.45 -21.24 -13.69
CA VAL A 20 -1.76 -20.58 -13.70
C VAL A 20 -1.71 -19.30 -14.53
N LEU A 21 -0.69 -18.45 -14.35
CA LEU A 21 -0.51 -17.23 -15.15
C LEU A 21 -0.37 -17.53 -16.64
N ARG A 22 0.42 -18.54 -17.00
CA ARG A 22 0.59 -18.95 -18.41
C ARG A 22 -0.73 -19.48 -18.99
N CYS A 23 -1.51 -20.23 -18.22
CA CYS A 23 -2.83 -20.70 -18.63
C CYS A 23 -3.78 -19.52 -18.89
N ALA A 24 -3.88 -18.58 -17.94
CA ALA A 24 -4.69 -17.37 -18.05
C ALA A 24 -4.30 -16.52 -19.28
N LEU A 25 -3.01 -16.35 -19.54
CA LEU A 25 -2.52 -15.64 -20.72
C LEU A 25 -2.84 -16.39 -22.02
N GLY A 26 -2.71 -17.71 -22.03
CA GLY A 26 -3.11 -18.55 -23.16
C GLY A 26 -4.58 -18.38 -23.51
N HIS A 27 -5.45 -18.39 -22.49
CA HIS A 27 -6.88 -18.13 -22.65
C HIS A 27 -7.17 -16.70 -23.15
N ALA A 28 -6.47 -15.69 -22.63
CA ALA A 28 -6.64 -14.30 -23.06
C ALA A 28 -6.28 -14.08 -24.54
N LEU A 29 -5.29 -14.82 -25.04
CA LEU A 29 -4.89 -14.79 -26.46
C LEU A 29 -5.80 -15.66 -27.34
N HIS A 30 -6.26 -16.78 -26.80
CA HIS A 30 -7.10 -17.75 -27.50
C HIS A 30 -8.25 -18.20 -26.58
N PRO A 31 -9.41 -17.53 -26.65
CA PRO A 31 -10.52 -17.80 -25.74
C PRO A 31 -11.08 -19.21 -25.93
N THR A 32 -10.74 -20.10 -24.99
CA THR A 32 -11.26 -21.47 -24.89
C THR A 32 -11.95 -21.67 -23.54
N PRO A 33 -13.04 -22.43 -23.43
CA PRO A 33 -13.67 -22.66 -22.13
C PRO A 33 -12.65 -23.23 -21.12
N LEU A 34 -12.58 -22.61 -19.94
CA LEU A 34 -11.79 -23.06 -18.80
C LEU A 34 -12.68 -23.90 -17.88
N ASP A 35 -12.08 -24.84 -17.15
CA ASP A 35 -12.80 -25.56 -16.10
C ASP A 35 -12.93 -24.71 -14.83
N ASP A 36 -13.79 -25.14 -13.90
CA ASP A 36 -14.06 -24.40 -12.68
C ASP A 36 -12.85 -24.31 -11.73
N GLU A 37 -11.87 -25.21 -11.86
CA GLU A 37 -10.64 -25.20 -11.05
C GLU A 37 -9.68 -24.13 -11.55
N ASP A 38 -9.39 -24.11 -12.85
CA ASP A 38 -8.56 -23.10 -13.51
C ASP A 38 -9.13 -21.69 -13.28
N VAL A 39 -10.46 -21.53 -13.33
CA VAL A 39 -11.10 -20.24 -13.03
C VAL A 39 -10.86 -19.82 -11.58
N ARG A 40 -11.04 -20.74 -10.62
CA ARG A 40 -10.79 -20.46 -9.19
C ARG A 40 -9.32 -20.12 -8.93
N ASP A 41 -8.39 -20.85 -9.53
CA ASP A 41 -6.95 -20.61 -9.41
C ASP A 41 -6.54 -19.26 -10.00
N CYS A 42 -7.10 -18.89 -11.16
CA CYS A 42 -6.88 -17.58 -11.77
C CYS A 42 -7.38 -16.45 -10.85
N LEU A 43 -8.59 -16.59 -10.27
CA LEU A 43 -9.13 -15.60 -9.35
C LEU A 43 -8.31 -15.49 -8.06
N HIS A 44 -7.86 -16.61 -7.51
CA HIS A 44 -6.99 -16.62 -6.35
C HIS A 44 -5.64 -15.95 -6.63
N LEU A 45 -5.03 -16.25 -7.77
CA LEU A 45 -3.79 -15.60 -8.20
C LEU A 45 -3.98 -14.09 -8.39
N ALA A 46 -5.08 -13.66 -9.02
CA ALA A 46 -5.39 -12.25 -9.19
C ALA A 46 -5.52 -11.53 -7.84
N ALA A 47 -6.27 -12.11 -6.88
CA ALA A 47 -6.40 -11.56 -5.53
C ALA A 47 -5.04 -11.45 -4.80
N ALA A 48 -4.16 -12.44 -4.96
CA ALA A 48 -2.82 -12.40 -4.39
C ALA A 48 -1.94 -11.30 -5.00
N VAL A 49 -2.02 -11.08 -6.32
CA VAL A 49 -1.32 -9.99 -7.01
C VAL A 49 -1.85 -8.61 -6.57
N ASP A 50 -3.16 -8.47 -6.42
CA ASP A 50 -3.78 -7.22 -5.95
C ASP A 50 -3.38 -6.91 -4.51
N GLU A 51 -3.37 -7.90 -3.63
CA GLU A 51 -2.91 -7.74 -2.24
C GLU A 51 -1.42 -7.33 -2.21
N ALA A 52 -0.57 -8.03 -2.95
CA ALA A 52 0.85 -7.71 -2.98
C ALA A 52 1.13 -6.32 -3.60
N THR A 53 0.30 -5.90 -4.57
CA THR A 53 0.33 -4.53 -5.11
C THR A 53 -0.06 -3.50 -4.05
N ARG A 54 -1.14 -3.75 -3.29
CA ARG A 54 -1.58 -2.87 -2.19
C ARG A 54 -0.50 -2.73 -1.11
N GLU A 55 0.08 -3.84 -0.67
CA GLU A 55 1.15 -3.80 0.33
C GLU A 55 2.41 -3.11 -0.23
N GLY A 56 2.74 -3.35 -1.50
CA GLY A 56 3.84 -2.65 -2.18
C GLY A 56 3.65 -1.13 -2.22
N LEU A 57 2.42 -0.64 -2.43
CA LEU A 57 2.10 0.79 -2.34
C LEU A 57 2.24 1.31 -0.91
N ARG A 58 1.73 0.57 0.08
CA ARG A 58 1.86 0.92 1.51
C ARG A 58 3.31 1.05 1.95
N LEU A 59 4.20 0.13 1.51
CA LEU A 59 5.63 0.20 1.80
C LEU A 59 6.28 1.42 1.15
N ARG A 60 5.91 1.78 -0.09
CA ARG A 60 6.42 2.99 -0.76
C ARG A 60 5.98 4.25 -0.04
N ASP A 61 4.74 4.32 0.44
CA ASP A 61 4.24 5.45 1.21
C ASP A 61 5.01 5.61 2.53
N PHE A 62 5.31 4.51 3.21
CA PHE A 62 6.14 4.51 4.41
C PHE A 62 7.56 5.04 4.13
N VAL A 63 8.23 4.52 3.09
CA VAL A 63 9.57 4.99 2.68
C VAL A 63 9.55 6.48 2.34
N ARG A 64 8.51 6.96 1.66
CA ARG A 64 8.36 8.39 1.33
C ARG A 64 8.20 9.25 2.59
N ALA A 65 7.40 8.80 3.56
CA ALA A 65 7.25 9.48 4.84
C ALA A 65 8.58 9.54 5.60
N ASP A 66 9.36 8.46 5.55
CA ASP A 66 10.69 8.43 6.17
C ASP A 66 11.67 9.36 5.45
N LEU A 67 11.68 9.42 4.12
CA LEU A 67 12.50 10.41 3.39
C LEU A 67 12.19 11.86 3.81
N VAL A 68 10.91 12.20 4.07
CA VAL A 68 10.54 13.52 4.63
C VAL A 68 11.18 13.72 6.01
N ARG A 69 11.09 12.71 6.89
CA ARG A 69 11.60 12.77 8.26
C ARG A 69 13.13 12.90 8.31
N TYR A 70 13.83 12.13 7.49
CA TYR A 70 15.29 12.19 7.36
C TYR A 70 15.73 13.56 6.82
N ARG A 71 15.03 14.12 5.82
CA ARG A 71 15.30 15.47 5.31
C ARG A 71 15.11 16.56 6.36
N ALA A 72 14.03 16.48 7.14
CA ALA A 72 13.78 17.42 8.23
C ALA A 72 14.87 17.37 9.33
N SER A 73 15.58 16.25 9.43
CA SER A 73 16.65 16.02 10.42
C SER A 73 18.06 16.31 9.89
N LEU A 74 18.18 16.95 8.72
CA LEU A 74 19.48 17.36 8.17
C LEU A 74 20.08 18.54 8.95
N PRO A 75 21.42 18.58 9.13
CA PRO A 75 22.44 17.69 8.57
C PRO A 75 22.72 16.42 9.40
N GLY A 76 22.05 16.24 10.55
CA GLY A 76 22.31 15.14 11.49
C GLY A 76 22.01 13.75 10.91
N ALA A 77 20.97 13.64 10.09
CA ALA A 77 20.53 12.38 9.51
C ALA A 77 21.09 12.09 8.10
N ALA A 78 22.13 12.80 7.64
CA ALA A 78 22.45 12.79 6.22
C ALA A 78 23.01 11.46 5.67
N THR A 79 23.69 10.64 6.47
CA THR A 79 24.11 9.30 6.01
C THR A 79 22.88 8.44 5.72
N GLY A 80 21.99 8.31 6.71
CA GLY A 80 20.75 7.53 6.53
C GLY A 80 19.81 8.11 5.47
N TYR A 81 19.80 9.43 5.26
CA TYR A 81 19.07 10.04 4.16
C TYR A 81 19.62 9.61 2.79
N LEU A 82 20.95 9.62 2.61
CA LEU A 82 21.59 9.24 1.35
C LEU A 82 21.39 7.75 1.05
N ASP A 83 21.53 6.90 2.06
CA ASP A 83 21.32 5.45 1.93
C ASP A 83 19.86 5.14 1.56
N LEU A 84 18.90 5.69 2.32
CA LEU A 84 17.47 5.50 2.06
C LEU A 84 17.06 6.04 0.69
N LEU A 85 17.61 7.18 0.27
CA LEU A 85 17.34 7.74 -1.05
C LEU A 85 17.94 6.86 -2.15
N ALA A 86 19.15 6.32 -1.98
CA ALA A 86 19.75 5.42 -2.96
C ALA A 86 18.89 4.17 -3.17
N ASP A 87 18.39 3.58 -2.09
CA ASP A 87 17.50 2.41 -2.11
C ASP A 87 16.15 2.75 -2.74
N ALA A 88 15.55 3.89 -2.37
CA ALA A 88 14.29 4.35 -2.96
C ALA A 88 14.42 4.57 -4.48
N LEU A 89 15.52 5.17 -4.93
CA LEU A 89 15.79 5.36 -6.37
C LEU A 89 16.02 4.02 -7.09
N ALA A 90 16.59 3.01 -6.43
CA ALA A 90 16.69 1.66 -6.97
C ALA A 90 15.32 0.97 -7.09
N ALA A 91 14.37 1.33 -6.22
CA ALA A 91 12.98 0.88 -6.24
C ALA A 91 12.07 1.70 -7.19
N GLY A 92 12.63 2.67 -7.94
CA GLY A 92 11.89 3.46 -8.93
C GLY A 92 11.23 4.74 -8.40
N TYR A 93 11.65 5.25 -7.25
CA TYR A 93 11.22 6.56 -6.75
C TYR A 93 11.65 7.70 -7.70
N ASP A 94 10.73 8.62 -8.01
CA ASP A 94 11.01 9.85 -8.77
C ASP A 94 11.37 10.98 -7.79
N PRO A 95 12.62 11.50 -7.81
CA PRO A 95 13.07 12.49 -6.84
C PRO A 95 12.32 13.82 -6.97
N VAL A 96 11.95 14.40 -5.82
CA VAL A 96 11.26 15.69 -5.76
C VAL A 96 12.24 16.88 -5.67
N PRO A 97 11.81 18.12 -5.96
CA PRO A 97 12.69 19.29 -5.88
C PRO A 97 13.39 19.47 -4.53
N GLU A 98 12.71 19.12 -3.43
CA GLU A 98 13.26 19.16 -2.08
C GLU A 98 14.41 18.15 -1.90
N ASP A 99 14.36 17.00 -2.59
CA ASP A 99 15.44 16.02 -2.57
C ASP A 99 16.68 16.58 -3.26
N LEU A 100 16.50 17.28 -4.38
CA LEU A 100 17.58 17.98 -5.08
C LEU A 100 18.16 19.13 -4.23
N ALA A 101 17.32 19.86 -3.49
CA ALA A 101 17.77 20.90 -2.58
C ALA A 101 18.62 20.31 -1.44
N ALA A 102 18.16 19.23 -0.81
CA ALA A 102 18.91 18.50 0.19
C ALA A 102 20.23 17.95 -0.36
N LEU A 103 20.24 17.34 -1.55
CA LEU A 103 21.46 16.80 -2.15
C LEU A 103 22.49 17.89 -2.51
N ARG A 104 22.05 19.11 -2.86
CA ARG A 104 22.96 20.24 -3.07
C ARG A 104 23.69 20.64 -1.79
N SER A 105 23.02 20.63 -0.63
CA SER A 105 23.67 20.91 0.66
C SER A 105 24.58 19.77 1.13
N LEU A 106 24.37 18.55 0.64
CA LEU A 106 25.13 17.35 0.99
C LEU A 106 26.21 16.96 -0.04
N ARG A 107 26.51 17.83 -1.02
CA ARG A 107 27.43 17.52 -2.13
C ARG A 107 28.85 17.12 -1.68
N GLY A 108 29.31 17.66 -0.55
CA GLY A 108 30.62 17.34 0.04
C GLY A 108 30.67 16.01 0.82
N ARG A 109 29.54 15.33 1.00
CA ARG A 109 29.49 14.02 1.67
C ARG A 109 29.76 12.87 0.69
N PRO A 110 30.29 11.73 1.17
CA PRO A 110 30.51 10.56 0.32
C PRO A 110 29.21 10.15 -0.37
N GLY A 111 29.28 9.92 -1.68
CA GLY A 111 28.12 9.55 -2.51
C GLY A 111 27.15 10.68 -2.86
N GLY A 112 27.17 11.82 -2.15
CA GLY A 112 26.19 12.91 -2.32
C GLY A 112 26.20 13.53 -3.72
N ALA A 113 27.39 13.82 -4.27
CA ALA A 113 27.53 14.36 -5.63
C ALA A 113 27.05 13.39 -6.72
N ALA A 114 27.31 12.08 -6.55
CA ALA A 114 26.89 11.06 -7.50
C ALA A 114 25.36 10.87 -7.48
N LEU A 115 24.76 10.84 -6.28
CA LEU A 115 23.30 10.80 -6.12
C LEU A 115 22.63 12.05 -6.70
N LEU A 116 23.21 13.24 -6.51
CA LEU A 116 22.70 14.48 -7.12
C LEU A 116 22.63 14.37 -8.64
N ALA A 117 23.72 13.93 -9.30
CA ALA A 117 23.77 13.78 -10.75
C ALA A 117 22.73 12.76 -11.26
N ARG A 118 22.57 11.64 -10.55
CA ARG A 118 21.55 10.62 -10.86
C ARG A 118 20.13 11.20 -10.73
N CYS A 119 19.84 11.89 -9.63
CA CYS A 119 18.52 12.49 -9.40
C CYS A 119 18.18 13.57 -10.44
N GLN A 120 19.14 14.40 -10.84
CA GLN A 120 18.94 15.39 -11.90
C GLN A 120 18.54 14.72 -13.22
N THR A 121 19.25 13.66 -13.62
CA THR A 121 18.92 12.90 -14.84
C THR A 121 17.51 12.30 -14.79
N LEU A 122 17.11 11.77 -13.63
CA LEU A 122 15.77 11.22 -13.44
C LEU A 122 14.69 12.31 -13.47
N ALA A 123 14.91 13.43 -12.78
CA ALA A 123 13.99 14.57 -12.77
C ALA A 123 13.81 15.17 -14.17
N GLU A 124 14.89 15.28 -14.95
CA GLU A 124 14.81 15.73 -16.35
C GLU A 124 13.98 14.76 -17.21
N ARG A 125 14.20 13.45 -17.06
CA ARG A 125 13.42 12.42 -17.76
C ARG A 125 11.94 12.50 -17.37
N SER A 126 11.63 12.67 -16.09
CA SER A 126 10.24 12.75 -15.61
C SER A 126 9.54 14.05 -16.06
N VAL A 127 10.25 15.19 -16.10
CA VAL A 127 9.73 16.42 -16.70
C VAL A 127 9.48 16.25 -18.20
N ARG A 128 10.45 15.67 -18.94
CA ARG A 128 10.30 15.43 -20.39
C ARG A 128 9.12 14.51 -20.69
N ALA A 129 8.95 13.44 -19.92
CA ALA A 129 7.82 12.53 -20.05
C ALA A 129 6.48 13.22 -19.80
N ARG A 130 6.39 14.09 -18.78
CA ARG A 130 5.19 14.89 -18.49
C ARG A 130 4.87 15.89 -19.62
N LEU A 131 5.88 16.54 -20.17
CA LEU A 131 5.70 17.46 -21.30
C LEU A 131 5.25 16.72 -22.56
N ALA A 132 5.86 15.57 -22.87
CA ALA A 132 5.44 14.73 -23.98
C ALA A 132 4.00 14.21 -23.82
N GLY A 133 3.65 13.70 -22.63
CA GLY A 133 2.29 13.22 -22.34
C GLY A 133 1.25 14.34 -22.42
N ARG A 134 1.59 15.57 -22.03
CA ARG A 134 0.71 16.74 -22.17
C ARG A 134 0.51 17.17 -23.62
N GLN A 135 1.48 16.90 -24.50
CA GLN A 135 1.34 17.12 -25.94
C GLN A 135 0.54 16.00 -26.64
N VAL A 136 0.42 14.83 -26.01
CA VAL A 136 -0.29 13.64 -26.53
C VAL A 136 -1.69 13.46 -25.91
N LEU A 137 -2.27 14.50 -25.27
CA LEU A 137 -3.72 14.56 -25.05
C LEU A 137 -4.38 15.27 -26.24
N PRO A 138 -4.73 14.57 -27.35
CA PRO A 138 -5.82 15.03 -28.19
C PRO A 138 -7.13 14.92 -27.38
N ALA A 139 -8.12 15.74 -27.73
CA ALA A 139 -9.48 15.60 -27.24
C ALA A 139 -9.91 14.13 -27.23
N ALA A 140 -10.62 13.72 -26.17
CA ALA A 140 -11.05 12.35 -25.91
C ALA A 140 -11.35 11.57 -27.21
N PRO A 141 -10.75 10.38 -27.43
CA PRO A 141 -11.15 9.56 -28.55
C PRO A 141 -12.62 9.15 -28.34
N SER A 142 -13.51 9.76 -29.12
CA SER A 142 -14.86 9.24 -29.33
C SER A 142 -14.70 7.84 -29.91
N ILE A 143 -14.88 6.82 -29.07
CA ILE A 143 -14.92 5.42 -29.50
C ILE A 143 -16.03 5.31 -30.54
N PRO A 144 -15.75 4.93 -31.81
CA PRO A 144 -16.82 4.67 -32.76
C PRO A 144 -17.64 3.48 -32.22
N ALA A 145 -18.94 3.71 -32.04
CA ALA A 145 -19.88 2.69 -31.61
C ALA A 145 -19.80 1.48 -32.57
N PRO A 146 -19.78 0.24 -32.06
CA PRO A 146 -19.79 -0.93 -32.92
C PRO A 146 -21.10 -1.02 -33.71
N THR A 147 -21.00 -1.10 -35.03
CA THR A 147 -22.07 -1.41 -35.98
C THR A 147 -22.50 -2.88 -35.84
N ASN A 148 -23.19 -3.22 -34.76
CA ASN A 148 -23.96 -4.45 -34.68
C ASN A 148 -25.13 -4.27 -33.69
N PRO A 149 -26.39 -4.46 -34.10
CA PRO A 149 -27.54 -4.23 -33.22
C PRO A 149 -27.63 -5.33 -32.16
N ARG A 150 -26.93 -5.15 -31.04
CA ARG A 150 -27.22 -5.92 -29.82
C ARG A 150 -28.43 -5.31 -29.12
N THR A 151 -29.40 -6.19 -28.88
CA THR A 151 -30.55 -6.08 -27.98
C THR A 151 -30.37 -5.01 -26.91
N ARG A 152 -31.19 -3.96 -27.00
CA ARG A 152 -31.28 -2.90 -25.99
C ARG A 152 -31.74 -3.51 -24.67
N LEU A 153 -30.86 -3.54 -23.68
CA LEU A 153 -31.27 -3.73 -22.29
C LEU A 153 -32.04 -2.48 -21.86
N TYR A 154 -33.35 -2.61 -21.70
CA TYR A 154 -34.16 -1.58 -21.07
C TYR A 154 -33.80 -1.53 -19.59
N VAL A 155 -33.21 -0.41 -19.15
CA VAL A 155 -33.17 -0.07 -17.74
C VAL A 155 -34.62 0.21 -17.33
N LEU A 156 -35.17 -0.63 -16.44
CA LEU A 156 -36.43 -0.34 -15.77
C LEU A 156 -36.21 0.88 -14.87
N GLN A 157 -36.68 2.03 -15.33
CA GLN A 157 -36.72 3.26 -14.57
C GLN A 157 -37.78 3.09 -13.48
N GLY A 158 -37.33 2.87 -12.24
CA GLY A 158 -38.21 2.74 -11.07
C GLY A 158 -39.10 3.96 -10.91
N GLY A 159 -40.42 3.71 -10.85
CA GLY A 159 -41.47 4.71 -10.80
C GLY A 159 -41.40 5.60 -9.56
N ARG A 160 -41.51 6.91 -9.80
CA ARG A 160 -41.68 7.96 -8.81
C ARG A 160 -43.19 8.15 -8.64
N GLY A 161 -43.72 7.80 -7.46
CA GLY A 161 -45.14 7.93 -7.14
C GLY A 161 -45.61 9.38 -7.17
N ASP A 162 -46.79 9.57 -7.75
CA ASP A 162 -47.49 10.85 -7.86
C ASP A 162 -47.81 11.44 -6.49
N GLY A 163 -47.72 12.77 -6.44
CA GLY A 163 -48.17 13.57 -5.32
C GLY A 163 -49.68 13.72 -5.36
N GLU A 164 -50.34 13.35 -4.28
CA GLU A 164 -51.71 13.77 -3.97
C GLU A 164 -51.72 14.63 -2.71
N GLU A 165 -52.63 15.60 -2.75
CA GLU A 165 -52.79 16.73 -1.85
C GLU A 165 -53.15 16.37 -0.40
N GLN A 166 -52.77 17.29 0.49
CA GLN A 166 -53.09 17.33 1.91
C GLN A 166 -54.59 17.32 2.21
N PRO A 167 -54.95 16.85 3.42
CA PRO A 167 -55.76 17.67 4.29
C PRO A 167 -55.06 17.95 5.64
N ARG A 168 -55.34 19.14 6.18
CA ARG A 168 -54.69 19.73 7.36
C ARG A 168 -55.36 19.32 8.69
N ARG A 169 -54.48 19.22 9.72
CA ARG A 169 -54.66 19.40 11.20
C ARG A 169 -55.32 18.25 12.01
N PRO A 170 -55.07 18.15 13.34
CA PRO A 170 -54.33 19.05 14.24
C PRO A 170 -53.14 18.41 15.01
N ALA A 171 -52.30 19.27 15.59
CA ALA A 171 -51.10 18.93 16.35
C ALA A 171 -51.40 18.29 17.72
N GLN A 172 -50.67 17.23 18.07
CA GLN A 172 -50.56 16.68 19.42
C GLN A 172 -49.11 16.24 19.72
N PRO A 173 -48.69 16.27 21.01
CA PRO A 173 -47.32 16.54 21.43
C PRO A 173 -46.34 15.35 21.32
N GLN A 174 -45.07 15.69 21.08
CA GLN A 174 -43.97 14.73 20.99
C GLN A 174 -43.68 14.04 22.33
N PRO A 175 -43.50 12.70 22.37
CA PRO A 175 -42.88 12.03 23.50
C PRO A 175 -41.34 12.27 23.50
N PRO A 176 -40.71 12.39 24.68
CA PRO A 176 -39.28 12.71 24.78
C PRO A 176 -38.40 11.57 24.26
N LYS A 177 -37.34 11.94 23.54
CA LYS A 177 -36.27 11.04 23.08
C LYS A 177 -35.61 10.35 24.28
N PRO A 178 -35.36 9.03 24.25
CA PRO A 178 -34.51 8.38 25.24
C PRO A 178 -33.06 8.86 25.06
N SER A 179 -32.51 9.40 26.15
CA SER A 179 -31.11 9.80 26.28
C SER A 179 -30.18 8.61 26.10
N SER A 180 -29.21 8.73 25.20
CA SER A 180 -28.06 7.84 25.11
C SER A 180 -27.26 7.86 26.42
N PRO A 181 -26.87 6.69 26.98
CA PRO A 181 -26.07 6.64 28.19
C PRO A 181 -24.63 7.10 27.91
N ALA A 182 -24.11 7.97 28.78
CA ALA A 182 -22.74 8.45 28.75
C ALA A 182 -21.73 7.30 28.89
N PRO A 183 -20.57 7.35 28.20
CA PRO A 183 -19.53 6.35 28.37
C PRO A 183 -18.93 6.46 29.78
N ALA A 184 -19.06 5.38 30.55
CA ALA A 184 -18.40 5.24 31.83
C ALA A 184 -16.87 5.37 31.66
N GLN A 185 -16.28 6.33 32.37
CA GLN A 185 -14.84 6.51 32.45
C GLN A 185 -14.23 5.26 33.08
N ARG A 186 -13.50 4.47 32.28
CA ARG A 186 -12.67 3.38 32.82
C ARG A 186 -11.53 4.00 33.64
N PRO A 187 -11.34 3.62 34.91
CA PRO A 187 -10.21 4.09 35.70
C PRO A 187 -8.90 3.69 35.03
N VAL A 188 -8.00 4.65 34.84
CA VAL A 188 -6.64 4.40 34.35
C VAL A 188 -5.88 3.60 35.42
N PRO A 189 -5.35 2.40 35.12
CA PRO A 189 -4.62 1.60 36.09
C PRO A 189 -3.31 2.29 36.49
N LYS A 190 -2.95 2.23 37.78
CA LYS A 190 -1.77 2.89 38.33
C LYS A 190 -0.48 2.16 37.90
N PRO A 191 0.67 2.85 37.79
CA PRO A 191 1.92 2.27 37.28
C PRO A 191 2.45 1.03 38.04
N SER A 192 2.02 0.82 39.27
CA SER A 192 2.46 -0.29 40.13
C SER A 192 1.80 -1.64 39.81
N GLU A 193 0.83 -1.70 38.90
CA GLU A 193 0.16 -2.96 38.49
C GLU A 193 0.72 -3.54 37.18
N VAL A 194 1.53 -2.79 36.43
CA VAL A 194 2.12 -3.23 35.14
C VAL A 194 3.53 -3.82 35.30
N PHE A 195 4.14 -3.70 36.49
CA PHE A 195 5.48 -4.21 36.78
C PHE A 195 5.47 -5.13 38.00
N PRO A 196 5.24 -6.45 37.84
CA PRO A 196 5.48 -7.39 38.93
C PRO A 196 6.97 -7.34 39.35
N PRO A 197 7.28 -7.31 40.66
CA PRO A 197 8.67 -7.25 41.12
C PRO A 197 9.44 -8.49 40.65
N ARG A 198 10.57 -8.25 39.99
CA ARG A 198 11.48 -9.30 39.50
C ARG A 198 11.86 -10.24 40.65
N ARG A 199 11.37 -11.48 40.60
CA ARG A 199 11.95 -12.58 41.40
C ARG A 199 13.41 -12.74 40.98
N ARG A 200 14.35 -12.53 41.91
CA ARG A 200 15.75 -12.89 41.72
C ARG A 200 15.83 -14.42 41.59
N PRO A 201 16.49 -14.97 40.55
CA PRO A 201 16.77 -16.40 40.52
C PRO A 201 17.74 -16.74 41.67
N ALA A 202 17.41 -17.78 42.44
CA ALA A 202 18.27 -18.33 43.48
C ALA A 202 19.55 -18.93 42.85
N PRO A 203 20.72 -18.83 43.50
CA PRO A 203 21.95 -19.40 42.98
C PRO A 203 21.85 -20.94 42.92
N SER A 204 22.16 -21.48 41.75
CA SER A 204 22.25 -22.92 41.48
C SER A 204 23.37 -23.55 42.32
N ALA A 205 23.06 -24.67 42.98
CA ALA A 205 24.00 -25.51 43.72
C ALA A 205 25.14 -26.06 42.81
N PRO A 206 26.35 -26.27 43.35
CA PRO A 206 27.48 -26.78 42.58
C PRO A 206 27.31 -28.28 42.22
N PRO A 207 27.90 -28.74 41.10
CA PRO A 207 27.80 -30.14 40.66
C PRO A 207 28.66 -31.08 41.53
N PRO A 208 28.23 -32.34 41.74
CA PRO A 208 29.02 -33.32 42.48
C PRO A 208 30.17 -33.87 41.62
N GLU A 209 31.39 -33.79 42.17
CA GLU A 209 32.55 -34.56 41.72
C GLU A 209 32.22 -36.06 41.70
N LYS A 210 32.48 -36.73 40.58
CA LYS A 210 32.68 -38.18 40.55
C LYS A 210 34.09 -38.49 40.10
N ARG A 211 34.78 -39.12 41.04
CA ARG A 211 36.15 -39.61 41.05
C ARG A 211 36.40 -40.61 39.93
N ALA A 212 37.60 -40.54 39.37
CA ALA A 212 38.22 -41.61 38.60
C ALA A 212 38.47 -42.82 39.51
N ALA A 213 38.18 -44.02 39.01
CA ALA A 213 38.65 -45.28 39.55
C ALA A 213 38.68 -46.31 38.41
N GLY A 214 39.85 -46.97 38.24
CA GLY A 214 40.01 -48.18 37.43
C GLY A 214 40.68 -47.95 36.10
#